data_AF-A0A249NW04-F1
#
_entry.id   AF-A0A249NW04-F1
#
_cell.length_a   1.000
_cell.length_b   1.000
_cell.length_c   1.000
_cell.angle_alpha   90.00
_cell.angle_beta   90.00
_cell.angle_gamma   90.00
#
_symmetry.space_group_name_H-M   'P 1'
#
loop_
_entity.id
_entity.type
_entity.pdbx_description
1 polymer ?
#
loop_
_entity_poly.entity_id
_entity_poly.type
_entity_poly.pdbx_seq_one_letter_code
_entity_poly.pdbx_strand_id
1 'polypeptide(L)' 'MPGSMDGQELAARVHDRWPPIKIFVVSGRRKVTPEELPEGSRFIMKPLLLARVAAQIRTAVQPR' A
#
# COMPACT_ATOMS: atom_id res chain seq x y z
N MET A 1 -11.94 1.45 -8.44
CA MET A 1 -12.71 2.48 -7.72
C MET A 1 -13.64 3.12 -8.74
N PRO A 2 -14.83 3.64 -8.38
CA PRO A 2 -15.59 4.45 -9.33
C PRO A 2 -14.81 5.73 -9.67
N GLY A 3 -14.85 6.16 -10.94
CA GLY A 3 -14.06 7.28 -11.46
C GLY A 3 -12.87 6.84 -12.33
N SER A 4 -12.06 7.81 -12.78
CA SER A 4 -10.91 7.58 -13.67
C SER A 4 -9.62 7.17 -12.95
N MET A 5 -9.56 7.35 -11.63
CA MET A 5 -8.38 7.09 -10.82
C MET A 5 -8.39 5.67 -10.25
N ASP A 6 -7.27 4.96 -10.40
CA ASP A 6 -7.08 3.65 -9.78
C ASP A 6 -6.33 3.73 -8.43
N GLY A 7 -6.16 2.58 -7.78
CA GLY A 7 -5.51 2.52 -6.47
C GLY A 7 -4.01 2.80 -6.50
N GLN A 8 -3.34 2.59 -7.64
CA GLN A 8 -1.92 2.88 -7.81
C GLN A 8 -1.72 4.39 -7.99
N GLU A 9 -2.53 5.02 -8.84
CA GLU A 9 -2.53 6.46 -9.04
C GLU A 9 -2.84 7.21 -7.74
N LEU A 10 -3.81 6.72 -6.96
CA LEU A 10 -4.09 7.28 -5.63
C LEU A 10 -2.89 7.15 -4.69
N ALA A 11 -2.24 5.98 -4.66
CA ALA A 11 -1.05 5.76 -3.81
C ALA A 11 0.09 6.73 -4.17
N ALA A 12 0.37 6.91 -5.46
CA ALA A 12 1.37 7.86 -5.94
C ALA A 12 1.06 9.29 -5.50
N ARG A 13 -0.18 9.76 -5.72
CA ARG A 13 -0.60 11.12 -5.32
C ARG A 13 -0.52 11.36 -3.81
N VAL A 14 -0.83 10.34 -3.00
CA VAL A 14 -0.71 10.44 -1.52
C VAL A 14 0.76 10.51 -1.11
N HIS A 15 1.61 9.69 -1.71
CA HIS A 15 3.05 9.70 -1.42
C HIS A 15 3.68 11.05 -1.78
N ASP A 16 3.39 11.59 -2.96
CA ASP A 16 3.96 12.86 -3.43
C ASP A 16 3.56 14.04 -2.53
N ARG A 17 2.32 14.01 -2.01
CA ARG A 17 1.80 15.08 -1.16
C ARG A 17 2.21 14.93 0.31
N TRP A 18 2.39 13.70 0.79
CA TRP A 18 2.76 13.40 2.17
C TRP A 18 3.82 12.28 2.23
N PRO A 19 5.09 12.58 1.89
CA PRO A 19 6.15 11.57 1.87
C PRO A 19 6.33 10.74 3.15
N PRO A 20 6.05 11.26 4.37
CA PRO A 20 6.17 10.44 5.58
C PRO A 20 5.08 9.36 5.76
N ILE A 21 3.95 9.45 5.05
CA ILE A 21 2.83 8.51 5.23
C ILE A 21 3.20 7.12 4.70
N LYS A 22 2.98 6.09 5.51
CA LYS A 22 3.13 4.69 5.10
C LYS A 22 1.89 4.22 4.36
N ILE A 23 2.07 3.78 3.11
CA ILE A 23 0.97 3.36 2.24
C ILE A 23 0.93 1.83 2.13
N PHE A 24 -0.26 1.26 2.32
CA PHE A 24 -0.53 -0.17 2.10
C PHE A 24 -1.58 -0.32 1.00
N VAL A 25 -1.19 -0.92 -0.13
CA VAL A 25 -2.09 -1.20 -1.25
C VAL A 25 -2.64 -2.62 -1.11
N VAL A 26 -3.97 -2.76 -1.18
CA VAL A 26 -4.65 -4.05 -0.98
C VAL A 26 -5.48 -4.43 -2.20
N SER A 27 -5.17 -5.56 -2.85
CA SER A 27 -5.91 -6.06 -4.02
C SER A 27 -6.12 -7.58 -3.98
N GLY A 28 -7.25 -8.03 -4.52
CA GLY A 28 -7.56 -9.46 -4.69
C GLY A 28 -7.61 -9.94 -6.15
N ARG A 29 -7.43 -9.02 -7.11
CA ARG A 29 -7.56 -9.33 -8.54
C ARG A 29 -6.25 -9.24 -9.31
N ARG A 30 -5.32 -8.41 -8.83
CA ARG A 30 -4.04 -8.15 -9.46
C ARG A 30 -2.97 -8.10 -8.39
N LYS A 31 -1.87 -8.82 -8.60
CA LYS A 31 -0.65 -8.67 -7.82
C LYS A 31 0.07 -7.43 -8.36
N VAL A 32 0.21 -6.42 -7.51
CA VAL A 32 1.00 -5.23 -7.82
C VAL A 32 2.44 -5.54 -7.42
N THR A 33 3.40 -5.30 -8.31
CA THR A 33 4.81 -5.52 -8.00
C THR A 33 5.37 -4.34 -7.20
N PRO A 34 6.45 -4.52 -6.43
CA PRO A 34 7.07 -3.43 -5.67
C PRO A 34 7.47 -2.23 -6.54
N GLU A 35 7.84 -2.45 -7.79
CA GLU A 35 8.26 -1.42 -8.76
C GLU A 35 7.10 -0.53 -9.22
N GLU A 36 5.86 -1.00 -9.09
CA GLU A 36 4.65 -0.26 -9.40
C GLU A 36 4.12 0.55 -8.21
N LEU A 37 4.80 0.48 -7.06
CA LEU A 37 4.39 1.16 -5.84
C LEU A 37 5.33 2.32 -5.53
N PRO A 38 4.83 3.40 -4.91
CA PRO A 38 5.68 4.46 -4.39
C PRO A 38 6.67 3.91 -3.35
N GLU A 39 7.82 4.57 -3.20
CA GLU A 39 8.86 4.14 -2.28
C GLU A 39 8.30 3.96 -0.84
N GLY A 40 8.72 2.88 -0.19
CA GLY A 40 8.28 2.57 1.18
C GLY A 40 6.84 2.06 1.31
N SER A 41 6.09 1.97 0.20
CA SER A 41 4.75 1.38 0.17
C SER A 41 4.81 -0.15 0.20
N ARG A 42 3.73 -0.79 0.64
CA ARG A 42 3.64 -2.26 0.76
C ARG A 42 2.37 -2.81 0.11
N PHE A 43 2.47 -3.96 -0.54
CA PHE A 43 1.31 -4.67 -1.09
C PHE A 43 0.80 -5.76 -0.12
N ILE A 44 -0.52 -5.86 0.03
CA ILE A 44 -1.19 -6.96 0.74
C ILE A 44 -2.22 -7.61 -0.18
N MET A 45 -2.03 -8.90 -0.46
CA MET A 45 -2.97 -9.67 -1.27
C MET A 45 -4.22 -10.02 -0.46
N LYS A 46 -5.41 -9.87 -1.04
CA LYS A 46 -6.65 -10.42 -0.46
C LYS A 46 -6.71 -11.94 -0.69
N PRO A 47 -7.32 -12.72 0.22
CA PRO A 47 -8.05 -12.29 1.41
C PRO A 47 -7.13 -11.76 2.52
N LEU A 48 -7.59 -10.73 3.22
CA LEU A 48 -6.82 -10.11 4.30
C LEU A 48 -6.83 -11.02 5.53
N LEU A 49 -5.65 -11.53 5.88
CA LEU A 49 -5.44 -12.16 7.18
C LEU A 49 -5.04 -11.08 8.19
N LEU A 50 -5.89 -10.83 9.19
CA LEU A 50 -5.68 -9.78 10.20
C LEU A 50 -4.30 -9.87 10.86
N ALA A 51 -3.84 -11.07 11.20
CA ALA A 51 -2.52 -11.29 11.79
C ALA A 51 -1.38 -10.80 10.86
N ARG A 52 -1.51 -11.05 9.55
CA ARG A 52 -0.53 -10.61 8.55
C ARG A 52 -0.54 -9.09 8.37
N VAL A 53 -1.73 -8.48 8.35
CA VAL A 53 -1.88 -7.02 8.28
C VAL A 53 -1.25 -6.36 9.51
N ALA A 54 -1.58 -6.85 10.71
CA ALA A 54 -1.05 -6.33 11.95
C ALA A 54 0.48 -6.43 12.02
N ALA A 55 1.07 -7.56 11.58
CA ALA A 55 2.51 -7.72 11.51
C ALA A 55 3.16 -6.69 10.56
N GLN A 56 2.58 -6.51 9.36
CA GLN A 56 3.07 -5.55 8.37
C GLN A 56 3.01 -4.10 8.87
N ILE A 57 1.93 -3.72 9.55
CA ILE A 57 1.80 -2.39 10.16
C ILE A 57 2.86 -2.20 11.23
N ARG A 58 3.02 -3.16 12.16
CA ARG A 58 4.04 -3.08 13.22
C ARG A 58 5.44 -2.89 12.64
N THR A 59 5.81 -3.65 11.62
CA THR A 59 7.12 -3.49 10.94
C THR A 59 7.27 -2.13 10.27
N ALA A 60 6.19 -1.53 9.74
CA ALA A 60 6.25 -0.25 9.04
C ALA A 60 6.32 0.98 9.98
N VAL A 61 5.85 0.85 11.22
CA VAL A 61 5.84 1.93 12.22
C VAL A 61 7.01 1.85 13.20
N GLN A 62 7.80 0.77 13.17
CA GLN A 62 9.02 0.70 13.97
C GLN A 62 10.01 1.79 13.51
N PRO A 63 10.63 2.53 14.45
CA PRO A 63 11.71 3.44 14.11
C PRO A 63 12.82 2.67 13.38
N ARG A 64 13.39 3.27 12.33
CA ARG A 64 14.62 2.77 11.72
C ARG A 64 15.78 2.94 12.67
#